data_AF-A0A7I0EDU0-F1
#
_entry.id   AF-A0A7I0EDU0-F1
#
_cell.length_a   1.000
_cell.length_b   1.000
_cell.length_c   1.000
_cell.angle_alpha   90.00
_cell.angle_beta   90.00
_cell.angle_gamma   90.00
#
_symmetry.space_group_name_H-M   'P 1'
#
loop_
_entity.id
_entity.type
_entity.pdbx_description
1 polymer ?
#
loop_
_entity_poly.entity_id
_entity_poly.type
_entity_poly.pdbx_seq_one_letter_code
_entity_poly.pdbx_strand_id
1 'polypeptide(L)'
;MRISPFQSEYTDDAFPNLHGAPLTHSVLDSLEGSIPLRAKVDGSSRELLIEAVRSFYFAKQFHLEWERFHDQIPEEVRPTMPVLRTDLVRVAVIAVWKVFDTSSRTRSVDRTCLALSSALAGQEGDDAAAARDLVRNVHRRTNADLEESLKYVRHLRNKWAGHASIDRDFDSWAGADSTVSLAVIEKALETIVNAHQDLYEVIAMNEALARALETPPATAEDDDCVVKMDFDWSAVVPLAELVRIAAKRSATRLVERLALEAS
;
A
#
# COMPACT_ATOMS: atom_id res chain seq x y z
N MET A 1 16.25 40.15 4.16
CA MET A 1 17.34 39.15 4.23
C MET A 1 17.06 38.12 3.14
N ARG A 2 18.00 37.86 2.22
CA ARG A 2 17.82 36.83 1.17
C ARG A 2 18.17 35.47 1.79
N ILE A 3 17.23 34.53 1.80
CA ILE A 3 17.51 33.15 2.20
C ILE A 3 18.42 32.55 1.13
N SER A 4 19.51 31.90 1.54
CA SER A 4 20.42 31.22 0.62
C SER A 4 19.66 30.15 -0.19
N PRO A 5 19.95 30.00 -1.48
CA PRO A 5 19.33 28.94 -2.27
C PRO A 5 19.70 27.56 -1.72
N PHE A 6 18.77 26.61 -1.80
CA PHE A 6 19.02 25.21 -1.51
C PHE A 6 20.09 24.67 -2.46
N GLN A 7 21.13 24.03 -1.94
CA GLN A 7 22.26 23.48 -2.71
C GLN A 7 22.32 21.97 -2.51
N SER A 8 22.65 21.25 -3.58
CA SER A 8 22.93 19.82 -3.53
C SER A 8 24.17 19.57 -2.65
N GLU A 9 24.13 18.53 -1.82
CA GLU A 9 25.32 18.04 -1.10
C GLU A 9 26.29 17.29 -2.03
N TYR A 10 25.82 16.92 -3.23
CA TYR A 10 26.63 16.31 -4.28
C TYR A 10 27.13 17.35 -5.28
N THR A 11 28.38 17.22 -5.66
CA THR A 11 29.01 17.98 -6.73
C THR A 11 28.51 17.51 -8.10
N ASP A 12 28.54 18.38 -9.11
CA ASP A 12 27.98 18.10 -10.44
C ASP A 12 28.65 16.91 -11.15
N ASP A 13 29.88 16.57 -10.78
CA ASP A 13 30.64 15.42 -11.26
C ASP A 13 30.28 14.10 -10.57
N ALA A 14 29.51 14.14 -9.48
CA ALA A 14 29.01 12.94 -8.80
C ALA A 14 27.75 12.34 -9.47
N PHE A 15 27.11 13.06 -10.41
CA PHE A 15 25.94 12.54 -11.11
C PHE A 15 26.34 11.50 -12.16
N PRO A 16 25.78 10.28 -12.12
CA PRO A 16 26.03 9.30 -13.16
C PRO A 16 25.48 9.78 -14.50
N ASN A 17 26.16 9.43 -15.59
CA ASN A 17 25.60 9.58 -16.93
C ASN A 17 24.36 8.69 -17.06
N LEU A 18 23.17 9.28 -16.99
CA LEU A 18 21.92 8.58 -17.17
C LEU A 18 21.79 8.14 -18.64
N HIS A 19 21.89 6.85 -18.89
CA HIS A 19 21.75 6.27 -20.23
C HIS A 19 20.32 5.79 -20.48
N GLY A 20 19.82 6.07 -21.70
CA GLY A 20 18.51 5.63 -22.18
C GLY A 20 17.38 6.63 -21.94
N ALA A 21 16.28 6.45 -22.67
CA ALA A 21 15.04 7.19 -22.44
C ALA A 21 14.13 6.40 -21.48
N PRO A 22 13.37 7.06 -20.59
CA PRO A 22 12.31 6.41 -19.83
C PRO A 22 11.34 5.68 -20.78
N LEU A 23 10.85 4.51 -20.35
CA LEU A 23 9.82 3.79 -21.11
C LEU A 23 8.54 4.62 -21.18
N THR A 24 7.87 4.58 -22.32
CA THR A 24 6.56 5.19 -22.49
C THR A 24 5.48 4.36 -21.81
N HIS A 25 4.37 4.99 -21.41
CA HIS A 25 3.22 4.28 -20.82
C HIS A 25 2.73 3.11 -21.68
N SER A 26 2.66 3.30 -23.00
CA SER A 26 2.26 2.23 -23.93
C SER A 26 3.15 0.99 -23.88
N VAL A 27 4.46 1.15 -23.61
CA VAL A 27 5.39 0.03 -23.46
C VAL A 27 5.25 -0.61 -22.09
N LEU A 28 4.97 0.18 -21.04
CA LEU A 28 4.70 -0.36 -19.71
C LEU A 28 3.40 -1.20 -19.69
N ASP A 29 2.35 -0.74 -20.36
CA ASP A 29 1.07 -1.46 -20.46
C ASP A 29 1.21 -2.79 -21.20
N SER A 30 2.05 -2.86 -22.25
CA SER A 30 2.30 -4.13 -22.96
C SER A 30 3.12 -5.11 -22.11
N LEU A 31 4.09 -4.61 -21.35
CA LEU A 31 4.87 -5.40 -20.40
C LEU A 31 4.01 -5.88 -19.21
N GLU A 32 3.02 -5.11 -18.76
CA GLU A 32 2.07 -5.54 -17.72
C GLU A 32 1.31 -6.82 -18.11
N GLY A 33 0.93 -6.95 -19.38
CA GLY A 33 0.27 -8.15 -19.90
C GLY A 33 1.14 -9.41 -19.81
N SER A 34 2.46 -9.26 -19.80
CA SER A 34 3.42 -10.36 -19.72
C SER A 34 3.69 -10.87 -18.30
N ILE A 35 3.27 -10.13 -17.26
CA ILE A 35 3.47 -10.53 -15.87
C ILE A 35 2.55 -11.73 -15.53
N PRO A 36 3.10 -12.86 -15.05
CA PRO A 36 2.30 -14.03 -14.68
C PRO A 36 1.24 -13.70 -13.62
N LEU A 37 0.08 -14.36 -13.70
CA LEU A 37 -1.04 -14.15 -12.77
C LEU A 37 -0.61 -14.29 -11.31
N ARG A 38 0.20 -15.32 -10.99
CA ARG A 38 0.75 -15.52 -9.65
C ARG A 38 1.54 -14.32 -9.15
N ALA A 39 2.42 -13.76 -9.98
CA ALA A 39 3.22 -12.59 -9.61
C ALA A 39 2.36 -11.34 -9.38
N LYS A 40 1.22 -11.20 -10.07
CA LYS A 40 0.26 -10.11 -9.81
C LYS A 40 -0.44 -10.28 -8.46
N VAL A 41 -0.94 -11.47 -8.19
CA VAL A 41 -1.60 -11.80 -6.90
C VAL A 41 -0.62 -11.66 -5.74
N ASP A 42 0.60 -12.20 -5.87
CA ASP A 42 1.66 -12.08 -4.87
C ASP A 42 2.04 -10.62 -4.63
N GLY A 43 2.27 -9.84 -5.68
CA GLY A 43 2.62 -8.43 -5.56
C GLY A 43 1.55 -7.61 -4.84
N SER A 44 0.27 -7.86 -5.14
CA SER A 44 -0.86 -7.19 -4.46
C SER A 44 -0.93 -7.56 -2.99
N SER A 45 -0.97 -8.87 -2.69
CA SER A 45 -1.22 -9.40 -1.34
C SER A 45 -0.01 -9.27 -0.42
N ARG A 46 1.21 -9.51 -0.91
CA ARG A 46 2.43 -9.57 -0.08
C ARG A 46 3.08 -8.22 0.08
N GLU A 47 3.27 -7.50 -1.02
CA GLU A 47 4.09 -6.28 -0.98
C GLU A 47 3.24 -5.10 -0.57
N LEU A 48 2.16 -4.83 -1.32
CA LEU A 48 1.37 -3.63 -1.12
C LEU A 48 0.54 -3.69 0.17
N LEU A 49 -0.19 -4.79 0.42
CA LEU A 49 -1.04 -4.89 1.60
C LEU A 49 -0.21 -4.88 2.90
N ILE A 50 0.88 -5.64 2.97
CA ILE A 50 1.68 -5.72 4.20
C ILE A 50 2.43 -4.42 4.46
N GLU A 51 2.94 -3.75 3.41
CA GLU A 51 3.48 -2.39 3.52
C GLU A 51 2.42 -1.44 4.05
N ALA A 52 1.19 -1.48 3.52
CA ALA A 52 0.09 -0.63 3.95
C ALA A 52 -0.29 -0.85 5.43
N VAL A 53 -0.48 -2.10 5.85
CA VAL A 53 -0.78 -2.46 7.24
C VAL A 53 0.33 -2.00 8.17
N ARG A 54 1.59 -2.32 7.84
CA ARG A 54 2.75 -1.93 8.64
C ARG A 54 2.84 -0.42 8.79
N SER A 55 2.78 0.31 7.68
CA SER A 55 2.97 1.76 7.65
C SER A 55 1.85 2.47 8.40
N PHE A 56 0.60 2.05 8.20
CA PHE A 56 -0.54 2.63 8.90
C PHE A 56 -0.48 2.40 10.41
N TYR A 57 -0.29 1.17 10.86
CA TYR A 57 -0.29 0.89 12.30
C TYR A 57 0.96 1.42 13.01
N PHE A 58 2.09 1.51 12.32
CA PHE A 58 3.25 2.21 12.84
C PHE A 58 2.95 3.70 13.03
N ALA A 59 2.46 4.40 11.99
CA ALA A 59 2.15 5.82 12.05
C ALA A 59 1.07 6.13 13.10
N LYS A 60 -0.01 5.33 13.14
CA LYS A 60 -1.09 5.45 14.13
C LYS A 60 -0.56 5.29 15.55
N GLN A 61 0.22 4.24 15.82
CA GLN A 61 0.76 4.02 17.16
C GLN A 61 1.78 5.09 17.54
N PHE A 62 2.67 5.47 16.62
CA PHE A 62 3.65 6.54 16.84
C PHE A 62 2.95 7.84 17.24
N HIS A 63 1.86 8.19 16.56
CA HIS A 63 1.06 9.37 16.88
C HIS A 63 0.47 9.32 18.31
N LEU A 64 -0.06 8.17 18.73
CA LEU A 64 -0.63 7.98 20.06
C LEU A 64 0.44 7.99 21.17
N GLU A 65 1.56 7.31 20.95
CA GLU A 65 2.64 7.25 21.94
C GLU A 65 3.35 8.61 22.06
N TRP A 66 3.49 9.34 20.95
CA TRP A 66 4.01 10.70 20.98
C TRP A 66 3.19 11.59 21.92
N GLU A 67 1.86 11.57 21.81
CA GLU A 67 0.99 12.37 22.67
C GLU A 67 1.11 11.99 24.14
N ARG A 68 1.38 10.71 24.41
CA ARG A 68 1.58 10.20 25.76
C ARG A 68 2.93 10.58 26.37
N PHE A 69 4.00 10.57 25.57
CA PHE A 69 5.38 10.76 26.03
C PHE A 69 5.94 12.15 25.72
N HIS A 70 5.15 13.06 25.13
CA HIS A 70 5.56 14.39 24.67
C HIS A 70 6.48 15.13 25.66
N ASP A 71 6.09 15.21 26.93
CA ASP A 71 6.81 15.98 27.95
C ASP A 71 8.11 15.31 28.42
N GLN A 72 8.29 14.03 28.11
CA GLN A 72 9.47 13.23 28.47
C GLN A 72 10.50 13.20 27.34
N ILE A 73 10.20 13.71 26.15
CA ILE A 73 11.12 13.70 25.01
C ILE A 73 12.04 14.94 25.10
N PRO A 74 13.33 14.85 24.72
CA PRO A 74 14.25 15.99 24.81
C PRO A 74 13.75 17.21 24.04
N GLU A 75 13.94 18.40 24.60
CA GLU A 75 13.44 19.67 24.04
C GLU A 75 14.04 19.96 22.65
N GLU A 76 15.25 19.48 22.38
CA GLU A 76 15.94 19.62 21.09
C GLU A 76 15.23 18.85 19.97
N VAL A 77 14.55 17.76 20.31
CA VAL A 77 13.91 16.86 19.34
C VAL A 77 12.45 17.27 19.09
N ARG A 78 11.75 17.81 20.11
CA ARG A 78 10.32 18.14 20.04
C ARG A 78 9.90 18.98 18.82
N PRO A 79 10.65 20.03 18.39
CA PRO A 79 10.23 20.85 17.25
C PRO A 79 10.13 20.10 15.92
N THR A 80 10.88 19.00 15.76
CA THR A 80 10.91 18.20 14.52
C THR A 80 9.77 17.18 14.44
N MET A 81 9.19 16.84 15.57
CA MET A 81 8.27 15.71 15.71
C MET A 81 6.90 15.94 15.07
N PRO A 82 6.30 17.15 15.08
CA PRO A 82 5.08 17.42 14.31
C PRO A 82 5.25 17.14 12.80
N VAL A 83 6.41 17.47 12.23
CA VAL A 83 6.72 17.22 10.82
C VAL A 83 6.83 15.71 10.59
N LEU A 84 7.62 15.01 11.41
CA LEU A 84 7.77 13.55 11.31
C LEU A 84 6.43 12.81 11.45
N ARG A 85 5.56 13.20 12.40
CA ARG A 85 4.21 12.63 12.56
C ARG A 85 3.39 12.77 11.28
N THR A 86 3.44 13.95 10.66
CA THR A 86 2.70 14.25 9.43
C THR A 86 3.23 13.42 8.27
N ASP A 87 4.55 13.32 8.14
CA ASP A 87 5.19 12.55 7.07
C ASP A 87 4.92 11.04 7.22
N LEU A 88 4.94 10.50 8.44
CA LEU A 88 4.59 9.10 8.69
C LEU A 88 3.13 8.79 8.27
N VAL A 89 2.19 9.69 8.59
CA VAL A 89 0.79 9.55 8.16
C VAL A 89 0.66 9.66 6.64
N ARG A 90 1.38 10.60 6.01
CA ARG A 90 1.42 10.75 4.56
C ARG A 90 1.94 9.49 3.86
N VAL A 91 3.04 8.94 4.35
CA VAL A 91 3.60 7.67 3.85
C VAL A 91 2.60 6.53 4.01
N ALA A 92 1.94 6.43 5.17
CA ALA A 92 0.91 5.42 5.41
C ALA A 92 -0.26 5.53 4.42
N VAL A 93 -0.81 6.73 4.20
CA VAL A 93 -1.90 6.94 3.24
C VAL A 93 -1.49 6.60 1.82
N ILE A 94 -0.27 6.98 1.42
CA ILE A 94 0.26 6.59 0.11
C ILE A 94 0.33 5.06 0.03
N ALA A 95 0.85 4.38 1.05
CA ALA A 95 0.93 2.92 1.08
C ALA A 95 -0.46 2.26 0.96
N VAL A 96 -1.46 2.72 1.71
CA VAL A 96 -2.86 2.23 1.63
C VAL A 96 -3.45 2.50 0.24
N TRP A 97 -3.25 3.70 -0.30
CA TRP A 97 -3.73 4.07 -1.64
C TRP A 97 -3.16 3.17 -2.74
N LYS A 98 -1.86 2.86 -2.69
CA LYS A 98 -1.22 2.00 -3.70
C LYS A 98 -1.93 0.66 -3.87
N VAL A 99 -2.54 0.12 -2.81
CA VAL A 99 -3.16 -1.21 -2.84
C VAL A 99 -4.41 -1.24 -3.72
N PHE A 100 -5.21 -0.17 -3.76
CA PHE A 100 -6.46 -0.09 -4.53
C PHE A 100 -6.37 0.89 -5.71
N ASP A 101 -5.15 1.33 -6.06
CA ASP A 101 -4.93 2.25 -7.17
C ASP A 101 -5.41 1.64 -8.50
N THR A 102 -6.28 2.37 -9.21
CA THR A 102 -6.85 1.98 -10.50
C THR A 102 -6.02 2.50 -11.69
N SER A 103 -4.92 3.22 -11.44
CA SER A 103 -4.01 3.70 -12.48
C SER A 103 -3.23 2.54 -13.13
N SER A 104 -2.24 2.85 -13.99
CA SER A 104 -1.38 1.87 -14.70
C SER A 104 -0.38 1.13 -13.78
N ARG A 105 -0.75 0.89 -12.51
CA ARG A 105 0.02 0.07 -11.58
C ARG A 105 -0.34 -1.40 -11.75
N THR A 106 0.68 -2.23 -11.98
CA THR A 106 0.52 -3.64 -12.35
C THR A 106 0.17 -4.59 -11.19
N ARG A 107 0.21 -4.11 -9.93
CA ARG A 107 0.12 -4.94 -8.71
C ARG A 107 -1.04 -4.57 -7.78
N SER A 108 -1.96 -3.69 -8.15
CA SER A 108 -3.09 -3.34 -7.26
C SER A 108 -4.16 -4.43 -7.22
N VAL A 109 -5.07 -4.34 -6.24
CA VAL A 109 -6.25 -5.20 -6.14
C VAL A 109 -7.13 -5.08 -7.38
N ASP A 110 -7.24 -3.87 -7.92
CA ASP A 110 -7.97 -3.59 -9.15
C ASP A 110 -7.43 -4.45 -10.31
N ARG A 111 -6.12 -4.41 -10.57
CA ARG A 111 -5.48 -5.22 -11.60
C ARG A 111 -5.55 -6.70 -11.32
N THR A 112 -5.47 -7.09 -10.05
CA THR A 112 -5.65 -8.49 -9.64
C THR A 112 -7.05 -8.98 -9.99
N CYS A 113 -8.10 -8.20 -9.72
CA CYS A 113 -9.47 -8.53 -10.07
C CYS A 113 -9.66 -8.63 -11.59
N LEU A 114 -9.07 -7.71 -12.37
CA LEU A 114 -9.12 -7.75 -13.83
C LEU A 114 -8.41 -8.99 -14.39
N ALA A 115 -7.24 -9.34 -13.86
CA ALA A 115 -6.49 -10.53 -14.28
C ALA A 115 -7.24 -11.82 -13.95
N LEU A 116 -7.85 -11.93 -12.76
CA LEU A 116 -8.69 -13.08 -12.38
C LEU A 116 -9.95 -13.16 -13.25
N SER A 117 -10.59 -12.02 -13.52
CA SER A 117 -11.75 -11.97 -14.42
C SER A 117 -11.40 -12.45 -15.83
N SER A 118 -10.23 -12.05 -16.35
CA SER A 118 -9.73 -12.51 -17.65
C SER A 118 -9.43 -14.01 -17.65
N ALA A 119 -8.83 -14.54 -16.58
CA ALA A 119 -8.57 -15.98 -16.44
C ALA A 119 -9.87 -16.81 -16.36
N LEU A 120 -10.92 -16.24 -15.79
CA LEU A 120 -12.25 -16.84 -15.72
C LEU A 120 -13.04 -16.70 -17.03
N ALA A 121 -12.73 -15.76 -17.92
CA ALA A 121 -13.55 -15.44 -19.10
C ALA A 121 -13.77 -16.63 -20.05
N GLY A 122 -12.82 -17.56 -20.14
CA GLY A 122 -12.90 -18.77 -20.97
C GLY A 122 -13.53 -19.99 -20.30
N GLN A 123 -13.98 -19.89 -19.05
CA GLN A 123 -14.53 -21.02 -18.30
C GLN A 123 -16.07 -21.05 -18.38
N GLU A 124 -16.67 -22.23 -18.52
CA GLU A 124 -18.12 -22.41 -18.54
C GLU A 124 -18.60 -23.17 -17.29
N GLY A 125 -19.87 -23.00 -16.93
CA GLY A 125 -20.49 -23.66 -15.76
C GLY A 125 -20.78 -22.74 -14.58
N ASP A 126 -21.57 -23.26 -13.64
CA ASP A 126 -22.09 -22.51 -12.48
C ASP A 126 -20.99 -22.04 -11.53
N ASP A 127 -19.95 -22.86 -11.33
CA ASP A 127 -18.79 -22.52 -10.49
C ASP A 127 -17.99 -21.35 -11.07
N ALA A 128 -17.82 -21.30 -12.39
CA ALA A 128 -17.16 -20.19 -13.08
C ALA A 128 -18.00 -18.90 -13.01
N ALA A 129 -19.33 -19.02 -13.10
CA ALA A 129 -20.25 -17.89 -12.94
C ALA A 129 -20.20 -17.33 -11.52
N ALA A 130 -20.25 -18.19 -10.50
CA ALA A 130 -20.14 -17.79 -9.10
C ALA A 130 -18.78 -17.11 -8.80
N ALA A 131 -17.68 -17.67 -9.29
CA ALA A 131 -16.35 -17.08 -9.13
C ALA A 131 -16.26 -15.68 -9.75
N ARG A 132 -16.81 -15.48 -10.97
CA ARG A 132 -16.87 -14.16 -11.62
C ARG A 132 -17.69 -13.15 -10.83
N ASP A 133 -18.84 -13.58 -10.29
CA ASP A 133 -19.70 -12.73 -9.48
C ASP A 133 -19.00 -12.27 -8.20
N LEU A 134 -18.25 -13.17 -7.56
CA LEU A 134 -17.43 -12.86 -6.38
C LEU A 134 -16.29 -11.89 -6.74
N VAL A 135 -15.52 -12.13 -7.80
CA VAL A 135 -14.46 -11.20 -8.25
C VAL A 135 -15.03 -9.81 -8.58
N ARG A 136 -16.17 -9.75 -9.26
CA ARG A 136 -16.88 -8.50 -9.55
C ARG A 136 -17.30 -7.79 -8.26
N ASN A 137 -17.79 -8.53 -7.27
CA ASN A 137 -18.18 -7.96 -5.99
C ASN A 137 -16.97 -7.39 -5.23
N VAL A 138 -15.84 -8.09 -5.23
CA VAL A 138 -14.59 -7.58 -4.65
C VAL A 138 -14.16 -6.30 -5.36
N HIS A 139 -14.07 -6.32 -6.69
CA HIS A 139 -13.68 -5.16 -7.49
C HIS A 139 -14.56 -3.93 -7.19
N ARG A 140 -15.88 -4.13 -7.05
CA ARG A 140 -16.82 -3.07 -6.68
C ARG A 140 -16.55 -2.52 -5.27
N ARG A 141 -16.33 -3.38 -4.28
CA ARG A 141 -16.02 -3.03 -2.88
C ARG A 141 -14.63 -2.44 -2.69
N THR A 142 -13.76 -2.55 -3.68
CA THR A 142 -12.44 -1.89 -3.67
C THR A 142 -12.37 -0.66 -4.57
N ASN A 143 -13.49 -0.26 -5.15
CA ASN A 143 -13.56 0.92 -6.01
C ASN A 143 -13.75 2.20 -5.18
N ALA A 144 -12.78 3.10 -5.25
CA ALA A 144 -12.80 4.38 -4.54
C ALA A 144 -13.83 5.40 -5.03
N ASP A 145 -14.53 5.13 -6.14
CA ASP A 145 -15.71 5.91 -6.57
C ASP A 145 -16.99 5.47 -5.85
N LEU A 146 -16.99 4.26 -5.28
CA LEU A 146 -18.16 3.64 -4.64
C LEU A 146 -18.01 3.55 -3.12
N GLU A 147 -16.79 3.28 -2.62
CA GLU A 147 -16.51 3.20 -1.19
C GLU A 147 -15.93 4.52 -0.65
N GLU A 148 -16.64 5.11 0.30
CA GLU A 148 -16.32 6.44 0.84
C GLU A 148 -14.98 6.46 1.60
N SER A 149 -14.64 5.38 2.31
CA SER A 149 -13.36 5.27 3.02
C SER A 149 -12.16 5.24 2.06
N LEU A 150 -12.28 4.52 0.93
CA LEU A 150 -11.27 4.47 -0.12
C LEU A 150 -11.19 5.80 -0.89
N LYS A 151 -12.35 6.42 -1.14
CA LYS A 151 -12.44 7.79 -1.69
C LYS A 151 -11.68 8.78 -0.84
N TYR A 152 -11.82 8.69 0.48
CA TYR A 152 -11.12 9.53 1.45
C TYR A 152 -9.60 9.38 1.37
N VAL A 153 -9.10 8.15 1.35
CA VAL A 153 -7.66 7.88 1.21
C VAL A 153 -7.12 8.40 -0.12
N ARG A 154 -7.85 8.19 -1.23
CA ARG A 154 -7.48 8.73 -2.56
C ARG A 154 -7.43 10.26 -2.57
N HIS A 155 -8.41 10.91 -1.93
CA HIS A 155 -8.45 12.36 -1.80
C HIS A 155 -7.22 12.90 -1.04
N LEU A 156 -6.90 12.34 0.13
CA LEU A 156 -5.72 12.71 0.92
C LEU A 156 -4.42 12.54 0.13
N ARG A 157 -4.25 11.40 -0.56
CA ARG A 157 -3.07 11.14 -1.41
C ARG A 157 -2.92 12.21 -2.48
N ASN A 158 -4.00 12.55 -3.19
CA ASN A 158 -3.96 13.53 -4.28
C ASN A 158 -3.64 14.94 -3.75
N LYS A 159 -4.20 15.30 -2.58
CA LYS A 159 -3.88 16.56 -1.88
C LYS A 159 -2.40 16.69 -1.59
N TRP A 160 -1.82 15.64 -1.01
CA TRP A 160 -0.38 15.61 -0.71
C TRP A 160 0.52 15.46 -1.93
N ALA A 161 -0.01 15.12 -3.10
CA ALA A 161 0.73 15.13 -4.37
C ALA A 161 0.72 16.50 -5.06
N GLY A 162 0.06 17.52 -4.49
CA GLY A 162 0.09 18.90 -5.01
C GLY A 162 -0.76 19.11 -6.26
N HIS A 163 -1.80 18.31 -6.49
CA HIS A 163 -2.72 18.52 -7.62
C HIS A 163 -3.55 19.80 -7.43
N ALA A 164 -3.65 20.63 -8.47
CA ALA A 164 -4.22 21.99 -8.42
C ALA A 164 -5.73 22.07 -8.08
N SER A 165 -6.51 21.01 -8.29
CA SER A 165 -7.92 20.94 -7.87
C SER A 165 -8.09 20.74 -6.35
N ILE A 166 -7.00 20.84 -5.58
CA ILE A 166 -6.86 20.36 -4.20
C ILE A 166 -5.98 21.29 -3.37
N ASP A 167 -5.88 22.55 -3.80
CA ASP A 167 -5.29 23.61 -2.99
C ASP A 167 -6.13 23.77 -1.71
N ARG A 168 -5.43 24.03 -0.59
CA ARG A 168 -5.96 23.90 0.76
C ARG A 168 -7.15 24.86 1.00
N ASP A 169 -7.17 25.94 0.24
CA ASP A 169 -8.20 26.97 0.23
C ASP A 169 -9.43 26.63 -0.66
N PHE A 170 -9.38 25.54 -1.44
CA PHE A 170 -10.37 25.26 -2.49
C PHE A 170 -11.17 23.95 -2.32
N ASP A 171 -10.64 22.94 -1.61
CA ASP A 171 -11.38 21.69 -1.33
C ASP A 171 -11.25 21.25 0.14
N SER A 172 -12.32 21.51 0.90
CA SER A 172 -12.48 21.20 2.33
C SER A 172 -13.26 19.90 2.57
N TRP A 173 -13.46 19.06 1.55
CA TRP A 173 -14.25 17.84 1.68
C TRP A 173 -13.71 16.95 2.83
N ALA A 174 -14.64 16.48 3.67
CA ALA A 174 -14.36 15.69 4.87
C ALA A 174 -13.37 16.33 5.88
N GLY A 175 -13.20 17.66 5.86
CA GLY A 175 -12.28 18.38 6.75
C GLY A 175 -10.80 18.06 6.49
N ALA A 176 -10.48 17.48 5.33
CA ALA A 176 -9.14 17.05 4.94
C ALA A 176 -8.15 18.22 4.68
N ASP A 177 -8.64 19.45 4.70
CA ASP A 177 -7.86 20.70 4.73
C ASP A 177 -7.27 21.01 6.10
N SER A 178 -7.89 20.53 7.18
CA SER A 178 -7.52 20.88 8.55
C SER A 178 -7.06 19.67 9.36
N THR A 179 -7.65 18.49 9.13
CA THR A 179 -7.40 17.30 9.94
C THR A 179 -7.41 16.01 9.10
N VAL A 180 -6.75 14.97 9.61
CA VAL A 180 -6.73 13.63 9.01
C VAL A 180 -7.43 12.65 9.94
N SER A 181 -8.44 11.95 9.45
CA SER A 181 -9.14 10.93 10.20
C SER A 181 -8.46 9.57 10.08
N LEU A 182 -7.70 9.18 11.11
CA LEU A 182 -7.07 7.86 11.17
C LEU A 182 -8.10 6.72 11.17
N ALA A 183 -9.31 6.95 11.71
CA ALA A 183 -10.37 5.95 11.73
C ALA A 183 -10.88 5.62 10.32
N VAL A 184 -11.03 6.63 9.45
CA VAL A 184 -11.46 6.42 8.06
C VAL A 184 -10.38 5.69 7.26
N ILE A 185 -9.10 6.00 7.51
CA ILE A 185 -7.96 5.29 6.90
C ILE A 185 -7.91 3.82 7.37
N GLU A 186 -8.15 3.57 8.67
CA GLU A 186 -8.23 2.19 9.20
C GLU A 186 -9.39 1.41 8.56
N LYS A 187 -10.54 2.05 8.35
CA LYS A 187 -11.69 1.42 7.69
C LYS A 187 -11.40 1.09 6.22
N ALA A 188 -10.70 1.97 5.51
CA ALA A 188 -10.19 1.70 4.17
C ALA A 188 -9.26 0.48 4.17
N LEU A 189 -8.32 0.43 5.11
CA LEU A 189 -7.38 -0.70 5.25
C LEU A 189 -8.12 -2.02 5.56
N GLU A 190 -9.10 -2.02 6.46
CA GLU A 190 -9.95 -3.18 6.76
C GLU A 190 -10.65 -3.68 5.49
N THR A 191 -11.21 -2.77 4.68
CA THR A 191 -11.89 -3.09 3.43
C THR A 191 -10.96 -3.81 2.46
N ILE A 192 -9.71 -3.33 2.34
CA ILE A 192 -8.70 -3.89 1.44
C ILE A 192 -8.17 -5.24 1.96
N VAL A 193 -7.95 -5.39 3.28
CA VAL A 193 -7.51 -6.67 3.87
C VAL A 193 -8.57 -7.75 3.61
N ASN A 194 -9.83 -7.44 3.87
CA ASN A 194 -10.94 -8.37 3.64
C ASN A 194 -11.11 -8.68 2.15
N ALA A 195 -10.93 -7.71 1.26
CA ALA A 195 -10.96 -7.96 -0.18
C ALA A 195 -9.91 -8.98 -0.64
N HIS A 196 -8.70 -8.97 -0.08
CA HIS A 196 -7.69 -9.98 -0.42
C HIS A 196 -8.06 -11.37 0.11
N GLN A 197 -8.66 -11.45 1.31
CA GLN A 197 -9.20 -12.70 1.83
C GLN A 197 -10.29 -13.26 0.91
N ASP A 198 -11.24 -12.40 0.49
CA ASP A 198 -12.31 -12.78 -0.44
C ASP A 198 -11.73 -13.27 -1.80
N LEU A 199 -10.70 -12.62 -2.33
CA LEU A 199 -10.03 -13.07 -3.57
C LEU A 199 -9.34 -14.42 -3.41
N TYR A 200 -8.71 -14.66 -2.26
CA TYR A 200 -8.13 -15.96 -1.96
C TYR A 200 -9.20 -17.06 -1.94
N GLU A 201 -10.33 -16.80 -1.28
CA GLU A 201 -11.44 -17.77 -1.23
C GLU A 201 -11.95 -18.10 -2.63
N VAL A 202 -12.07 -17.11 -3.52
CA VAL A 202 -12.42 -17.35 -4.93
C VAL A 202 -11.41 -18.23 -5.64
N ILE A 203 -10.10 -17.97 -5.44
CA ILE A 203 -9.03 -18.78 -6.02
C ILE A 203 -9.10 -20.22 -5.51
N ALA A 204 -9.29 -20.41 -4.20
CA ALA A 204 -9.33 -21.72 -3.57
C ALA A 204 -10.56 -22.55 -3.98
N MET A 205 -11.70 -21.89 -4.20
CA MET A 205 -12.95 -22.54 -4.62
C MET A 205 -12.99 -22.88 -6.12
N ASN A 206 -12.12 -22.29 -6.95
CA ASN A 206 -12.08 -22.54 -8.39
C ASN A 206 -10.80 -23.27 -8.79
N GLU A 207 -10.91 -24.57 -9.08
CA GLU A 207 -9.76 -25.43 -9.43
C GLU A 207 -8.93 -24.93 -10.62
N ALA A 208 -9.55 -24.24 -11.57
CA ALA A 208 -8.85 -23.73 -12.75
C ALA A 208 -8.01 -22.49 -12.41
N LEU A 209 -8.50 -21.62 -11.51
CA LEU A 209 -7.70 -20.54 -10.94
C LEU A 209 -6.57 -21.08 -10.04
N ALA A 210 -6.86 -22.06 -9.19
CA ALA A 210 -5.84 -22.71 -8.36
C ALA A 210 -4.71 -23.28 -9.24
N ARG A 211 -5.04 -24.06 -10.28
CA ARG A 211 -4.06 -24.59 -11.24
C ARG A 211 -3.30 -23.51 -12.01
N ALA A 212 -3.95 -22.41 -12.38
CA ALA A 212 -3.28 -21.27 -13.03
C ALA A 212 -2.23 -20.60 -12.13
N LEU A 213 -2.31 -20.81 -10.81
CA LEU A 213 -1.44 -20.21 -9.80
C LEU A 213 -0.41 -21.21 -9.23
N GLU A 214 -0.58 -22.51 -9.48
CA GLU A 214 0.39 -23.55 -9.12
C GLU A 214 1.68 -23.50 -9.95
N THR A 215 1.67 -22.86 -11.13
CA THR A 215 2.87 -22.76 -11.98
C THR A 215 3.90 -21.85 -11.32
N PRO A 216 5.04 -22.36 -10.82
CA PRO A 216 6.07 -21.53 -10.23
C PRO A 216 6.67 -20.63 -11.32
N PRO A 217 7.09 -19.39 -11.01
CA PRO A 217 8.00 -18.69 -11.90
C PRO A 217 9.22 -19.58 -12.11
N ALA A 218 9.65 -19.75 -13.37
CA ALA A 218 10.87 -20.49 -13.69
C ALA A 218 12.01 -19.93 -12.81
N THR A 219 12.47 -20.72 -11.85
CA THR A 219 13.50 -20.31 -10.90
C THR A 219 14.81 -20.12 -11.66
N ALA A 220 15.43 -18.96 -11.45
CA ALA A 220 16.85 -18.78 -11.68
C ALA A 220 17.63 -19.82 -10.86
N GLU A 221 18.73 -20.29 -11.45
CA GLU A 221 19.58 -21.38 -10.98
C GLU A 221 19.95 -21.28 -9.50
N ASP A 222 20.04 -22.46 -8.87
CA ASP A 222 20.40 -22.72 -7.47
C ASP A 222 21.57 -21.84 -6.98
N ASP A 223 21.29 -21.02 -5.97
CA ASP A 223 22.30 -20.51 -5.04
C ASP A 223 21.89 -21.01 -3.65
N ASP A 224 22.81 -21.73 -2.97
CA ASP A 224 22.57 -22.61 -1.80
C ASP A 224 22.09 -21.89 -0.51
N CYS A 225 21.70 -20.62 -0.61
CA CYS A 225 21.31 -19.76 0.52
C CYS A 225 19.99 -19.01 0.31
N VAL A 226 19.10 -19.49 -0.59
CA VAL A 226 17.80 -18.86 -0.81
C VAL A 226 16.69 -19.60 -0.05
N VAL A 227 16.24 -19.04 1.07
CA VAL A 227 14.98 -19.47 1.70
C VAL A 227 13.82 -18.90 0.88
N LYS A 228 13.18 -19.75 0.07
CA LYS A 228 11.97 -19.37 -0.66
C LYS A 228 10.85 -19.08 0.35
N MET A 229 10.57 -17.79 0.58
CA MET A 229 9.38 -17.36 1.30
C MET A 229 8.18 -17.46 0.36
N ASP A 230 7.57 -18.64 0.29
CA ASP A 230 6.24 -18.80 -0.31
C ASP A 230 5.19 -18.41 0.74
N PHE A 231 4.21 -17.59 0.36
CA PHE A 231 3.19 -17.12 1.27
C PHE A 231 1.89 -17.85 1.00
N ASP A 232 1.33 -18.50 2.02
CA ASP A 232 -0.03 -18.99 1.92
C ASP A 232 -0.97 -17.79 2.00
N TRP A 233 -1.64 -17.49 0.88
CA TRP A 233 -2.61 -16.41 0.77
C TRP A 233 -3.80 -16.59 1.72
N SER A 234 -4.07 -17.83 2.18
CA SER A 234 -5.05 -18.11 3.23
C SER A 234 -4.74 -17.39 4.55
N ALA A 235 -3.47 -17.06 4.77
CA ALA A 235 -2.98 -16.45 5.99
C ALA A 235 -2.92 -14.92 5.90
N VAL A 236 -3.53 -14.28 4.89
CA VAL A 236 -3.45 -12.82 4.70
C VAL A 236 -3.96 -12.04 5.91
N VAL A 237 -5.09 -12.45 6.50
CA VAL A 237 -5.66 -11.81 7.70
C VAL A 237 -4.79 -12.07 8.94
N PRO A 238 -4.43 -13.32 9.28
CA PRO A 238 -3.48 -13.60 10.37
C PRO A 238 -2.15 -12.83 10.23
N LEU A 239 -1.59 -12.75 9.02
CA LEU A 239 -0.37 -12.00 8.78
C LEU A 239 -0.59 -10.50 8.99
N ALA A 240 -1.68 -9.93 8.48
CA ALA A 240 -2.02 -8.53 8.70
C ALA A 240 -2.11 -8.21 10.21
N GLU A 241 -2.72 -9.09 11.02
CA GLU A 241 -2.77 -8.93 12.47
C GLU A 241 -1.38 -9.06 13.13
N LEU A 242 -0.54 -10.01 12.70
CA LEU A 242 0.83 -10.12 13.18
C LEU A 242 1.63 -8.85 12.87
N VAL A 243 1.53 -8.34 11.65
CA VAL A 243 2.20 -7.13 11.17
C VAL A 243 1.68 -5.90 11.92
N ARG A 244 0.38 -5.81 12.17
CA ARG A 244 -0.24 -4.78 13.02
C ARG A 244 0.39 -4.78 14.41
N ILE A 245 0.50 -5.93 15.06
CA ILE A 245 1.09 -6.06 16.40
C ILE A 245 2.56 -5.65 16.38
N ALA A 246 3.32 -6.14 15.40
CA ALA A 246 4.73 -5.82 15.24
C ALA A 246 4.95 -4.32 15.00
N ALA A 247 4.19 -3.71 14.11
CA ALA A 247 4.27 -2.29 13.79
C ALA A 247 3.97 -1.40 15.00
N LYS A 248 2.92 -1.74 15.77
CA LYS A 248 2.61 -1.05 17.03
C LYS A 248 3.77 -1.15 18.01
N ARG A 249 4.30 -2.36 18.25
CA ARG A 249 5.45 -2.57 19.16
C ARG A 249 6.68 -1.78 18.72
N SER A 250 6.98 -1.74 17.44
CA SER A 250 8.12 -0.98 16.92
C SER A 250 7.95 0.52 17.13
N ALA A 251 6.75 1.06 16.89
CA ALA A 251 6.46 2.47 17.12
C ALA A 251 6.55 2.83 18.61
N THR A 252 5.96 2.01 19.49
CA THR A 252 6.07 2.19 20.95
C THR A 252 7.53 2.19 21.40
N ARG A 253 8.32 1.18 21.01
CA ARG A 253 9.74 1.11 21.37
C ARG A 253 10.54 2.31 20.89
N LEU A 254 10.26 2.81 19.69
CA LEU A 254 10.94 3.99 19.15
C LEU A 254 10.66 5.22 20.02
N VAL A 255 9.39 5.48 20.35
CA VAL A 255 9.01 6.64 21.16
C VAL A 255 9.52 6.51 22.59
N GLU A 256 9.39 5.32 23.21
CA GLU A 256 9.96 5.04 24.53
C GLU A 256 11.47 5.26 24.55
N ARG A 257 12.18 4.86 23.49
CA ARG A 257 13.63 5.08 23.41
C ARG A 257 13.99 6.56 23.34
N LEU A 258 13.25 7.34 22.56
CA LEU A 258 13.43 8.79 22.47
C LEU A 258 13.16 9.48 23.82
N ALA A 259 12.17 8.99 24.58
CA ALA A 259 11.88 9.51 25.92
C ALA A 259 12.93 9.11 26.97
N LEU A 260 13.46 7.89 26.91
CA LEU A 260 14.47 7.39 27.85
C LEU A 260 15.85 8.04 27.67
N GLU A 261 16.20 8.51 26.48
CA GLU A 261 17.45 9.25 26.27
C GLU A 261 17.41 10.68 26.86
N ALA A 262 16.26 11.12 27.37
CA ALA A 262 16.08 12.41 28.07
C ALA A 262 16.33 12.33 29.59
N SER A 263 16.40 11.13 30.15
CA SER A 263 16.54 10.85 31.60
C SER A 263 17.93 10.35 31.96
#